data_AF-X1HS90-F1
#
_entry.id   AF-X1HS90-F1
#
_cell.length_a   1.000
_cell.length_b   1.000
_cell.length_c   1.000
_cell.angle_alpha   90.00
_cell.angle_beta   90.00
_cell.angle_gamma   90.00
#
_symmetry.space_group_name_H-M   'P 1'
#
loop_
_entity.id
_entity.type
_entity.pdbx_description
1 polymer ?
#
loop_
_entity_poly.entity_id
_entity_poly.type
_entity_poly.pdbx_seq_one_letter_code
_entity_poly.pdbx_strand_id
1 'polypeptide(L)'
;DLAPFGAGFLRERNRWVVLPARVVSAHRNLHQRLRQMADLWNASPYDKSSGRGHIGVIAVGYTHAKLMRALGEPPPNLRILGLASVWPLPERTLIRWFDGVARVLMVEEGGPFVEQSVRALAQRARLPAEILGKEDGSLPGEGELTEADLARALAGLDGATRPESGDAGDAVDRAMPSRVPLCDDCPYRPAFEALLRAMERHGGRQSHIVIGETGCMVRANLAPMELFDVKYSLGSGLGLGMGLAASDSEHRVVALVGDSSFFHTGINAMPLAAQLDLPMLVVVLD
;
A
#
# COMPACT_ATOMS: atom_id res chain seq x y z
N ASP A 1 13.14 24.19 -9.90
CA ASP A 1 12.84 25.51 -9.32
C ASP A 1 11.47 25.53 -8.66
N LEU A 2 11.44 25.36 -7.35
CA LEU A 2 10.25 25.64 -6.55
C LEU A 2 9.99 27.15 -6.63
N ALA A 3 8.74 27.55 -6.87
CA ALA A 3 8.36 28.95 -6.92
C ALA A 3 8.85 29.68 -5.65
N PRO A 4 9.36 30.93 -5.76
CA PRO A 4 9.92 31.63 -4.62
C PRO A 4 8.88 31.73 -3.50
N PHE A 5 9.28 31.34 -2.28
CA PHE A 5 8.51 31.54 -1.06
C PHE A 5 8.37 33.05 -0.82
N GLY A 6 7.29 33.67 -1.32
CA GLY A 6 7.14 35.14 -1.31
C GLY A 6 5.72 35.68 -1.14
N ALA A 7 4.68 34.85 -1.27
CA ALA A 7 3.33 35.26 -0.90
C ALA A 7 3.17 35.07 0.60
N GLY A 8 3.49 36.10 1.40
CA GLY A 8 3.37 36.06 2.86
C GLY A 8 2.02 35.51 3.35
N PHE A 9 1.98 35.00 4.58
CA PHE A 9 0.79 34.34 5.12
C PHE A 9 -0.45 35.25 5.08
N LEU A 10 -1.42 34.92 4.21
CA LEU A 10 -2.68 35.63 4.10
C LEU A 10 -3.58 35.29 5.30
N ARG A 11 -3.64 36.22 6.26
CA ARG A 11 -4.48 36.10 7.45
C ARG A 11 -5.96 36.27 7.08
N GLU A 12 -6.69 35.18 7.10
CA GLU A 12 -8.15 35.18 6.95
C GLU A 12 -8.81 34.49 8.14
N ARG A 13 -9.73 35.20 8.81
CA ARG A 13 -10.42 34.68 10.00
C ARG A 13 -11.10 33.34 9.67
N ASN A 14 -10.77 32.33 10.47
CA ASN A 14 -11.30 30.97 10.39
C ASN A 14 -10.99 30.19 9.09
N ARG A 15 -10.15 30.66 8.17
CA ARG A 15 -9.87 29.98 6.88
C ARG A 15 -9.56 28.48 7.03
N TRP A 16 -8.78 28.14 8.05
CA TRP A 16 -8.36 26.77 8.38
C TRP A 16 -8.95 26.26 9.70
N VAL A 17 -9.82 27.03 10.35
CA VAL A 17 -10.43 26.69 11.64
C VAL A 17 -11.83 26.16 11.41
N VAL A 18 -12.03 24.87 11.67
CA VAL A 18 -13.34 24.21 11.56
C VAL A 18 -14.08 24.35 12.88
N LEU A 19 -14.81 25.46 13.04
CA LEU A 19 -15.77 25.65 14.15
C LEU A 19 -17.08 24.93 13.84
N PRO A 20 -17.92 24.59 14.83
CA PRO A 20 -19.28 24.08 14.59
C PRO A 20 -20.08 24.96 13.62
N ALA A 21 -19.90 26.28 13.68
CA ALA A 21 -20.52 27.22 12.73
C ALA A 21 -20.05 27.07 11.27
N ARG A 22 -18.87 26.47 11.02
CA ARG A 22 -18.31 26.26 9.67
C ARG A 22 -18.31 24.81 9.22
N VAL A 23 -18.47 23.83 10.12
CA VAL A 23 -18.31 22.40 9.80
C VAL A 23 -19.18 21.96 8.62
N VAL A 24 -20.43 22.43 8.55
CA VAL A 24 -21.34 22.12 7.44
C VAL A 24 -20.83 22.70 6.12
N SER A 25 -20.37 23.96 6.12
CA SER A 25 -19.83 24.60 4.92
C SER A 25 -18.53 23.96 4.45
N ALA A 26 -17.64 23.60 5.39
CA ALA A 26 -16.38 22.93 5.11
C ALA A 26 -16.64 21.53 4.54
N HIS A 27 -17.60 20.79 5.11
CA HIS A 27 -17.97 19.47 4.62
C HIS A 27 -18.63 19.52 3.24
N ARG A 28 -19.48 20.52 2.96
CA ARG A 28 -19.99 20.78 1.61
C ARG A 28 -18.87 21.04 0.61
N ASN A 29 -17.84 21.80 0.99
CA ASN A 29 -16.67 22.04 0.15
C ASN A 29 -15.88 20.75 -0.10
N LEU A 30 -15.63 19.95 0.94
CA LEU A 30 -14.99 18.63 0.80
C LEU A 30 -15.78 17.74 -0.16
N HIS A 31 -17.10 17.61 0.03
CA HIS A 31 -17.95 16.83 -0.86
C HIS A 31 -17.95 17.36 -2.30
N GLN A 32 -17.89 18.69 -2.49
CA GLN A 32 -17.76 19.28 -3.81
C GLN A 32 -16.42 18.91 -4.46
N ARG A 33 -15.31 18.98 -3.72
CA ARG A 33 -13.99 18.56 -4.20
C ARG A 33 -13.97 17.08 -4.57
N LEU A 34 -14.55 16.23 -3.72
CA LEU A 34 -14.66 14.79 -4.02
C LEU A 34 -15.46 14.53 -5.30
N ARG A 35 -16.58 15.25 -5.52
CA ARG A 35 -17.34 15.17 -6.78
C ARG A 35 -16.51 15.63 -7.97
N GLN A 36 -15.79 16.74 -7.85
CA GLN A 36 -14.90 17.24 -8.90
C GLN A 36 -13.79 16.24 -9.24
N MET A 37 -13.18 15.62 -8.23
CA MET A 37 -12.18 14.57 -8.42
C MET A 37 -12.80 13.33 -9.09
N ALA A 38 -14.00 12.92 -8.69
CA ALA A 38 -14.72 11.84 -9.36
C ALA A 38 -15.02 12.17 -10.84
N ASP A 39 -15.40 13.40 -11.16
CA ASP A 39 -15.61 13.85 -12.55
C ASP A 39 -14.30 13.82 -13.36
N LEU A 40 -13.18 14.26 -12.76
CA LEU A 40 -11.85 14.14 -13.36
C LEU A 40 -11.48 12.67 -13.62
N TRP A 41 -11.74 11.77 -12.68
CA TRP A 41 -11.49 10.35 -12.87
C TRP A 41 -12.39 9.72 -13.94
N ASN A 42 -13.66 10.14 -14.03
CA ASN A 42 -14.55 9.69 -15.11
C ASN A 42 -14.05 10.12 -16.50
N ALA A 43 -13.28 11.21 -16.59
CA ALA A 43 -12.64 11.70 -17.80
C ALA A 43 -11.14 11.34 -17.88
N SER A 44 -10.66 10.43 -17.02
CA SER A 44 -9.25 10.09 -16.92
C SER A 44 -8.71 9.52 -18.24
N PRO A 45 -7.64 10.10 -18.81
CA PRO A 45 -6.97 9.52 -19.98
C PRO A 45 -6.08 8.31 -19.60
N TYR A 46 -5.96 8.00 -18.30
CA TYR A 46 -5.09 6.94 -17.81
C TYR A 46 -5.80 5.60 -17.68
N ASP A 47 -7.13 5.59 -17.67
CA ASP A 47 -7.91 4.36 -17.69
C ASP A 47 -7.81 3.73 -19.09
N LYS A 48 -7.46 2.44 -19.15
CA LYS A 48 -7.22 1.73 -20.41
C LYS A 48 -8.25 0.62 -20.58
N SER A 49 -9.19 0.78 -21.50
CA SER A 49 -10.16 -0.25 -21.83
C SER A 49 -9.79 -0.96 -23.13
N SER A 50 -9.91 -2.28 -23.16
CA SER A 50 -9.71 -3.10 -24.36
C SER A 50 -10.70 -4.29 -24.38
N GLY A 51 -10.85 -4.91 -25.56
CA GLY A 51 -11.79 -6.00 -25.76
C GLY A 51 -13.26 -5.57 -25.77
N ARG A 52 -14.14 -6.51 -26.13
CA ARG A 52 -15.60 -6.30 -26.16
C ARG A 52 -16.38 -7.49 -25.58
N GLY A 53 -15.68 -8.43 -24.98
CA GLY A 53 -16.23 -9.63 -24.41
C GLY A 53 -17.27 -9.41 -23.31
N HIS A 54 -17.96 -10.49 -22.95
CA HIS A 54 -18.98 -10.53 -21.91
C HIS A 54 -18.41 -10.89 -20.52
N ILE A 55 -17.13 -11.32 -20.48
CA ILE A 55 -16.37 -11.54 -19.24
C ILE A 55 -15.45 -10.34 -19.05
N GLY A 56 -15.64 -9.64 -17.93
CA GLY A 56 -14.87 -8.47 -17.57
C GLY A 56 -13.68 -8.81 -16.66
N VAL A 57 -12.60 -8.06 -16.81
CA VAL A 57 -11.51 -8.01 -15.83
C VAL A 57 -11.19 -6.54 -15.55
N ILE A 58 -11.31 -6.11 -14.29
CA ILE A 58 -10.92 -4.76 -13.86
C ILE A 58 -9.62 -4.89 -13.07
N ALA A 59 -8.51 -4.39 -13.64
CA ALA A 59 -7.20 -4.44 -13.04
C ALA A 59 -6.76 -3.05 -12.55
N VAL A 60 -6.52 -2.92 -11.24
CA VAL A 60 -6.25 -1.66 -10.56
C VAL A 60 -4.76 -1.32 -10.53
N GLY A 61 -4.40 -0.18 -11.13
CA GLY A 61 -3.03 0.33 -11.11
C GLY A 61 -2.03 -0.65 -11.75
N TYR A 62 -0.99 -1.04 -11.00
CA TYR A 62 0.08 -1.90 -11.52
C TYR A 62 -0.39 -3.32 -11.86
N THR A 63 -1.49 -3.80 -11.28
CA THR A 63 -1.99 -5.15 -11.60
C THR A 63 -2.44 -5.28 -13.04
N HIS A 64 -2.79 -4.18 -13.72
CA HIS A 64 -3.04 -4.21 -15.17
C HIS A 64 -1.80 -4.66 -15.95
N ALA A 65 -0.60 -4.22 -15.57
CA ALA A 65 0.63 -4.69 -16.20
C ALA A 65 0.91 -6.16 -15.89
N LYS A 66 0.65 -6.62 -14.64
CA LYS A 66 0.74 -8.05 -14.28
C LYS A 66 -0.23 -8.90 -15.11
N LEU A 67 -1.48 -8.45 -15.26
CA LEU A 67 -2.51 -9.11 -16.06
C LEU A 67 -2.11 -9.23 -17.53
N MET A 68 -1.65 -8.14 -18.14
CA MET A 68 -1.25 -8.16 -19.55
C MET A 68 -0.04 -9.09 -19.80
N ARG A 69 0.89 -9.20 -18.84
CA ARG A 69 1.98 -10.19 -18.91
C ARG A 69 1.47 -11.61 -18.82
N ALA A 70 0.57 -11.88 -17.87
CA ALA A 70 -0.03 -13.20 -17.69
C ALA A 70 -0.85 -13.64 -18.91
N LEU A 71 -1.55 -12.71 -19.57
CA LEU A 71 -2.35 -12.99 -20.76
C LEU A 71 -1.52 -13.11 -22.05
N GLY A 72 -0.44 -12.32 -22.18
CA GLY A 72 0.19 -12.09 -23.48
C GLY A 72 -0.76 -11.32 -24.40
N GLU A 73 -1.47 -12.04 -25.27
CA GLU A 73 -2.55 -11.49 -26.09
C GLU A 73 -3.93 -11.72 -25.44
N PRO A 74 -4.75 -10.66 -25.22
CA PRO A 74 -6.07 -10.81 -24.60
C PRO A 74 -7.02 -11.65 -25.46
N PRO A 75 -7.66 -12.69 -24.89
CA PRO A 75 -8.69 -13.45 -25.56
C PRO A 75 -9.90 -12.58 -25.99
N PRO A 76 -10.55 -12.88 -27.12
CA PRO A 76 -11.64 -12.06 -27.68
C PRO A 76 -12.91 -12.02 -26.81
N ASN A 77 -13.11 -13.04 -25.96
CA ASN A 77 -14.22 -13.13 -25.01
C ASN A 77 -14.00 -12.29 -23.74
N LEU A 78 -12.82 -11.67 -23.56
CA LEU A 78 -12.54 -10.75 -22.47
C LEU A 78 -12.82 -9.29 -22.84
N ARG A 79 -13.19 -8.54 -21.82
CA ARG A 79 -13.16 -7.08 -21.78
C ARG A 79 -12.31 -6.68 -20.58
N ILE A 80 -11.28 -5.89 -20.81
CA ILE A 80 -10.31 -5.53 -19.77
C ILE A 80 -10.38 -4.03 -19.53
N LEU A 81 -10.36 -3.63 -18.26
CA LEU A 81 -10.21 -2.25 -17.82
C LEU A 81 -9.01 -2.14 -16.87
N GLY A 82 -7.95 -1.48 -17.32
CA GLY A 82 -6.93 -0.93 -16.44
C GLY A 82 -7.47 0.33 -15.77
N LEU A 83 -7.80 0.24 -14.48
CA LEU A 83 -8.33 1.35 -13.69
C LEU A 83 -7.19 2.08 -12.97
N ALA A 84 -6.99 3.37 -13.27
CA ALA A 84 -5.88 4.14 -12.71
C ALA A 84 -6.17 4.73 -11.33
N SER A 85 -7.45 4.85 -10.94
CA SER A 85 -7.88 5.51 -9.71
C SER A 85 -8.47 4.52 -8.70
N VAL A 86 -8.13 4.71 -7.43
CA VAL A 86 -8.68 3.93 -6.30
C VAL A 86 -9.71 4.72 -5.50
N TRP A 87 -9.58 6.06 -5.43
CA TRP A 87 -10.52 6.93 -4.73
C TRP A 87 -10.43 8.39 -5.22
N PRO A 88 -11.57 9.09 -5.40
CA PRO A 88 -12.92 8.52 -5.55
C PRO A 88 -13.03 7.63 -6.79
N LEU A 89 -14.00 6.72 -6.80
CA LEU A 89 -14.22 5.79 -7.92
C LEU A 89 -14.88 6.52 -9.13
N PRO A 90 -14.49 6.24 -10.39
CA PRO A 90 -15.12 6.82 -11.58
C PRO A 90 -16.43 6.10 -11.92
N GLU A 91 -17.45 6.30 -11.08
CA GLU A 91 -18.70 5.52 -11.10
C GLU A 91 -19.41 5.54 -12.46
N ARG A 92 -19.49 6.69 -13.14
CA ARG A 92 -20.18 6.79 -14.45
C ARG A 92 -19.46 5.98 -15.52
N THR A 93 -18.13 6.01 -15.54
CA THR A 93 -17.32 5.26 -16.49
C THR A 93 -17.43 3.77 -16.24
N LEU A 94 -17.39 3.35 -14.98
CA LEU A 94 -17.62 1.95 -14.61
C LEU A 94 -19.01 1.48 -15.00
N ILE A 95 -20.08 2.21 -14.64
CA ILE A 95 -21.46 1.84 -15.02
C ILE A 95 -21.58 1.61 -16.53
N ARG A 96 -21.00 2.50 -17.36
CA ARG A 96 -21.00 2.32 -18.82
C ARG A 96 -20.17 1.11 -19.26
N TRP A 97 -19.04 0.87 -18.62
CA TRP A 97 -18.15 -0.24 -18.96
C TRP A 97 -18.76 -1.62 -18.66
N PHE A 98 -19.59 -1.71 -17.61
CA PHE A 98 -20.33 -2.91 -17.23
C PHE A 98 -21.44 -3.30 -18.23
N ASP A 99 -21.80 -2.43 -19.18
CA ASP A 99 -22.85 -2.73 -20.15
C ASP A 99 -22.52 -3.98 -21.01
N GLY A 100 -23.37 -4.99 -20.95
CA GLY A 100 -23.16 -6.28 -21.61
C GLY A 100 -22.10 -7.19 -20.97
N VAL A 101 -21.63 -6.88 -19.76
CA VAL A 101 -20.71 -7.73 -18.99
C VAL A 101 -21.51 -8.56 -17.98
N ALA A 102 -21.33 -9.89 -18.01
CA ALA A 102 -22.05 -10.83 -17.15
C ALA A 102 -21.30 -11.16 -15.86
N ARG A 103 -19.97 -11.22 -15.91
CA ARG A 103 -19.09 -11.53 -14.78
C ARG A 103 -17.86 -10.65 -14.84
N VAL A 104 -17.36 -10.18 -13.69
CA VAL A 104 -16.18 -9.30 -13.60
C VAL A 104 -15.23 -9.83 -12.55
N LEU A 105 -13.98 -10.10 -12.95
CA LEU A 105 -12.90 -10.37 -12.00
C LEU A 105 -12.18 -9.06 -11.61
N MET A 106 -12.16 -8.77 -10.32
CA MET A 106 -11.44 -7.65 -9.73
C MET A 106 -10.00 -8.06 -9.43
N VAL A 107 -9.03 -7.39 -10.06
CA VAL A 107 -7.61 -7.67 -9.93
C VAL A 107 -6.93 -6.48 -9.26
N GLU A 108 -6.70 -6.57 -7.95
CA GLU A 108 -6.02 -5.54 -7.16
C GLU A 108 -4.97 -6.15 -6.22
N GLU A 109 -4.02 -5.32 -5.77
CA GLU A 109 -3.01 -5.72 -4.79
C GLU A 109 -3.39 -5.33 -3.37
N GLY A 110 -2.92 -6.11 -2.39
CA GLY A 110 -3.35 -5.99 -1.00
C GLY A 110 -4.75 -6.56 -0.78
N GLY A 111 -5.63 -5.79 -0.12
CA GLY A 111 -7.01 -6.19 0.18
C GLY A 111 -8.03 -5.73 -0.88
N PRO A 112 -9.30 -6.20 -0.78
CA PRO A 112 -10.37 -5.94 -1.76
C PRO A 112 -10.97 -4.52 -1.67
N PHE A 113 -10.14 -3.47 -1.66
CA PHE A 113 -10.61 -2.10 -1.43
C PHE A 113 -11.47 -1.56 -2.59
N VAL A 114 -10.98 -1.74 -3.82
CA VAL A 114 -11.71 -1.31 -5.02
C VAL A 114 -12.83 -2.31 -5.34
N GLU A 115 -12.60 -3.61 -5.17
CA GLU A 115 -13.62 -4.65 -5.28
C GLU A 115 -14.86 -4.32 -4.45
N GLN A 116 -14.70 -4.03 -3.16
CA GLN A 116 -15.81 -3.65 -2.28
C GLN A 116 -16.55 -2.40 -2.77
N SER A 117 -15.80 -1.40 -3.21
CA SER A 117 -16.36 -0.16 -3.76
C SER A 117 -17.16 -0.41 -5.05
N VAL A 118 -16.66 -1.29 -5.92
CA VAL A 118 -17.31 -1.69 -7.17
C VAL A 118 -18.53 -2.58 -6.90
N ARG A 119 -18.49 -3.48 -5.92
CA ARG A 119 -19.67 -4.25 -5.46
C ARG A 119 -20.77 -3.33 -4.96
N ALA A 120 -20.42 -2.36 -4.11
CA ALA A 120 -21.37 -1.36 -3.63
C ALA A 120 -21.95 -0.52 -4.79
N LEU A 121 -21.11 -0.13 -5.77
CA LEU A 121 -21.58 0.56 -6.97
C LEU A 121 -22.54 -0.30 -7.79
N ALA A 122 -22.18 -1.55 -8.07
CA ALA A 122 -23.00 -2.49 -8.83
C ALA A 122 -24.37 -2.68 -8.18
N GLN A 123 -24.43 -2.82 -6.85
CA GLN A 123 -25.69 -2.88 -6.12
C GLN A 123 -26.52 -1.59 -6.26
N ARG A 124 -25.92 -0.42 -6.01
CA ARG A 124 -26.62 0.88 -6.11
C ARG A 124 -27.14 1.17 -7.51
N ALA A 125 -26.35 0.82 -8.53
CA ALA A 125 -26.67 1.04 -9.94
C ALA A 125 -27.44 -0.13 -10.59
N ARG A 126 -27.73 -1.20 -9.81
CA ARG A 126 -28.43 -2.42 -10.27
C ARG A 126 -27.77 -3.08 -11.47
N LEU A 127 -26.44 -3.13 -11.46
CA LEU A 127 -25.66 -3.83 -12.48
C LEU A 127 -25.82 -5.34 -12.24
N PRO A 128 -26.18 -6.13 -13.27
CA PRO A 128 -26.47 -7.56 -13.10
C PRO A 128 -25.21 -8.43 -13.02
N ALA A 129 -24.03 -7.84 -13.25
CA ALA A 129 -22.79 -8.58 -13.32
C ALA A 129 -22.42 -9.18 -11.96
N GLU A 130 -22.06 -10.46 -11.97
CA GLU A 130 -21.41 -11.10 -10.84
C GLU A 130 -19.99 -10.57 -10.69
N ILE A 131 -19.64 -10.11 -9.50
CA ILE A 131 -18.28 -9.62 -9.21
C ILE A 131 -17.55 -10.72 -8.46
N LEU A 132 -16.37 -11.06 -8.94
CA LEU A 132 -15.45 -12.10 -8.47
C LEU A 132 -14.13 -11.43 -8.10
N GLY A 133 -13.37 -11.98 -7.16
CA GLY A 133 -12.13 -11.35 -6.72
C GLY A 133 -11.50 -12.03 -5.50
N LYS A 134 -11.11 -11.24 -4.51
CA LYS A 134 -10.51 -11.75 -3.28
C LYS A 134 -11.57 -12.19 -2.26
N GLU A 135 -12.75 -11.54 -2.24
CA GLU A 135 -13.78 -11.86 -1.23
C GLU A 135 -14.46 -13.22 -1.44
N ASP A 136 -14.51 -13.71 -2.68
CA ASP A 136 -15.08 -15.02 -3.02
C ASP A 136 -14.01 -16.11 -3.20
N GLY A 137 -12.73 -15.76 -3.04
CA GLY A 137 -11.59 -16.66 -3.21
C GLY A 137 -11.20 -16.93 -4.67
N SER A 138 -11.76 -16.21 -5.65
CA SER A 138 -11.34 -16.30 -7.05
C SER A 138 -9.87 -15.88 -7.25
N LEU A 139 -9.37 -14.98 -6.38
CA LEU A 139 -7.97 -14.60 -6.23
C LEU A 139 -7.57 -14.71 -4.76
N PRO A 140 -6.28 -14.95 -4.45
CA PRO A 140 -5.81 -15.02 -3.07
C PRO A 140 -5.97 -13.66 -2.37
N GLY A 141 -6.51 -13.67 -1.15
CA GLY A 141 -6.60 -12.48 -0.30
C GLY A 141 -5.23 -12.06 0.23
N GLU A 142 -4.36 -13.03 0.47
CA GLU A 142 -3.04 -12.88 1.09
C GLU A 142 -1.89 -13.10 0.11
N GLY A 143 -0.73 -12.53 0.44
CA GLY A 143 0.49 -12.68 -0.37
C GLY A 143 0.55 -11.73 -1.56
N GLU A 144 1.65 -11.83 -2.31
CA GLU A 144 1.79 -11.11 -3.58
C GLU A 144 0.95 -11.81 -4.64
N LEU A 145 0.19 -11.02 -5.42
CA LEU A 145 -0.55 -11.55 -6.55
C LEU A 145 0.41 -11.92 -7.69
N THR A 146 0.51 -13.21 -8.01
CA THR A 146 1.43 -13.75 -9.02
C THR A 146 0.75 -13.95 -10.38
N GLU A 147 1.56 -14.12 -11.44
CA GLU A 147 1.04 -14.48 -12.77
C GLU A 147 0.33 -15.85 -12.77
N ALA A 148 0.78 -16.78 -11.92
CA ALA A 148 0.12 -18.09 -11.76
C ALA A 148 -1.27 -17.97 -11.11
N ASP A 149 -1.44 -17.08 -10.13
CA ASP A 149 -2.75 -16.79 -9.53
C ASP A 149 -3.72 -16.24 -10.57
N LEU A 150 -3.24 -15.28 -11.37
CA LEU A 150 -4.01 -14.69 -12.46
C LEU A 150 -4.43 -15.75 -13.50
N ALA A 151 -3.50 -16.61 -13.92
CA ALA A 151 -3.78 -17.67 -14.89
C ALA A 151 -4.85 -18.65 -14.37
N ARG A 152 -4.78 -19.06 -13.09
CA ARG A 152 -5.79 -19.92 -12.47
C ARG A 152 -7.15 -19.24 -12.40
N ALA A 153 -7.21 -17.99 -11.96
CA ALA A 153 -8.46 -17.25 -11.87
C ALA A 153 -9.11 -17.07 -13.26
N LEU A 154 -8.33 -16.72 -14.28
CA LEU A 154 -8.80 -16.58 -15.66
C LEU A 154 -9.31 -17.89 -16.25
N ALA A 155 -8.65 -19.02 -15.96
CA ALA A 155 -9.14 -20.34 -16.37
C ALA A 155 -10.45 -20.73 -15.65
N GLY A 156 -10.66 -20.25 -14.41
CA GLY A 156 -11.91 -20.45 -13.67
C GLY A 156 -13.08 -19.61 -14.19
N LEU A 157 -12.81 -18.46 -14.79
CA LEU A 157 -13.84 -17.61 -15.41
C LEU A 157 -14.44 -18.26 -16.66
N ASP A 158 -13.57 -18.76 -17.54
CA ASP A 158 -13.94 -19.48 -18.77
C ASP A 158 -12.79 -20.41 -19.17
N GLY A 159 -13.10 -21.67 -19.48
CA GLY A 159 -12.09 -22.65 -19.86
C GLY A 159 -11.35 -22.29 -21.15
N ALA A 160 -11.93 -21.41 -21.97
CA ALA A 160 -11.32 -20.86 -23.18
C ALA A 160 -10.33 -19.71 -22.93
N THR A 161 -10.31 -19.11 -21.72
CA THR A 161 -9.39 -18.01 -21.34
C THR A 161 -8.08 -18.50 -20.73
N ARG A 162 -7.62 -19.69 -21.12
CA ARG A 162 -6.27 -20.15 -20.73
C ARG A 162 -5.23 -19.27 -21.42
N PRO A 163 -4.30 -18.65 -20.69
CA PRO A 163 -3.21 -17.92 -21.32
C PRO A 163 -2.34 -18.86 -22.17
N GLU A 164 -1.93 -18.39 -23.36
CA GLU A 164 -1.04 -19.11 -24.27
C GLU A 164 0.42 -19.00 -23.80
N SER A 165 0.81 -19.68 -22.72
CA SER A 165 2.21 -20.09 -22.53
C SER A 165 2.42 -21.05 -21.35
N GLY A 166 3.06 -22.18 -21.70
CA GLY A 166 3.91 -23.00 -20.84
C GLY A 166 3.20 -23.86 -19.81
N ASP A 167 3.81 -24.99 -19.44
CA ASP A 167 3.67 -25.47 -18.06
C ASP A 167 3.69 -24.25 -17.13
N ALA A 168 2.90 -24.28 -16.05
CA ALA A 168 3.17 -23.42 -14.91
C ALA A 168 4.57 -23.81 -14.41
N GLY A 169 5.61 -23.31 -15.09
CA GLY A 169 6.99 -23.55 -14.79
C GLY A 169 7.14 -23.17 -13.33
N ASP A 170 7.70 -24.10 -12.56
CA ASP A 170 7.93 -24.01 -11.13
C ASP A 170 8.04 -22.56 -10.74
N ALA A 171 7.10 -22.11 -9.89
CA ALA A 171 6.97 -20.74 -9.41
C ALA A 171 8.37 -20.14 -9.37
N VAL A 172 8.67 -19.23 -10.32
CA VAL A 172 10.02 -18.66 -10.45
C VAL A 172 10.43 -18.32 -9.04
N ASP A 173 11.50 -18.94 -8.56
CA ASP A 173 12.06 -18.71 -7.23
C ASP A 173 12.69 -17.31 -7.23
N ARG A 174 11.86 -16.30 -7.50
CA ARG A 174 12.07 -14.94 -7.08
C ARG A 174 12.07 -15.08 -5.58
N ALA A 175 13.28 -15.15 -5.02
CA ALA A 175 13.49 -14.99 -3.61
C ALA A 175 12.61 -13.82 -3.17
N MET A 176 11.57 -14.14 -2.39
CA MET A 176 10.65 -13.15 -1.85
C MET A 176 11.49 -11.95 -1.39
N PRO A 177 11.13 -10.70 -1.68
CA PRO A 177 11.96 -9.55 -1.30
C PRO A 177 12.31 -9.52 0.21
N SER A 178 11.51 -10.20 1.04
CA SER A 178 11.71 -10.45 2.47
C SER A 178 12.74 -11.54 2.82
N ARG A 179 13.31 -12.25 1.83
CA ARG A 179 14.39 -13.24 1.94
C ARG A 179 15.72 -12.72 1.42
N VAL A 180 15.73 -11.53 0.81
CA VAL A 180 16.94 -10.89 0.31
C VAL A 180 17.48 -9.96 1.41
N PRO A 181 18.70 -10.19 1.94
CA PRO A 181 19.30 -9.30 2.93
C PRO A 181 19.56 -7.90 2.34
N LEU A 182 20.11 -7.00 3.16
CA LEU A 182 20.58 -5.71 2.68
C LEU A 182 21.57 -5.89 1.52
N CYS A 183 21.52 -5.00 0.53
CA CYS A 183 22.49 -4.96 -0.56
C CYS A 183 23.92 -4.87 0.01
N ASP A 184 24.89 -5.42 -0.72
CA ASP A 184 26.29 -5.43 -0.28
C ASP A 184 26.85 -4.02 -0.05
N ASP A 185 26.39 -3.07 -0.86
CA ASP A 185 26.75 -1.64 -0.82
C ASP A 185 25.75 -0.79 -0.02
N CYS A 186 24.86 -1.41 0.77
CA CYS A 186 23.85 -0.68 1.51
C CYS A 186 24.49 0.31 2.52
N PRO A 187 24.16 1.61 2.47
CA PRO A 187 24.76 2.62 3.36
C PRO A 187 24.38 2.44 4.83
N TYR A 188 23.33 1.67 5.14
CA TYR A 188 22.92 1.39 6.51
C TYR A 188 23.74 0.29 7.19
N ARG A 189 24.45 -0.54 6.42
CA ARG A 189 25.21 -1.67 6.97
C ARG A 189 26.23 -1.24 8.04
N PRO A 190 27.08 -0.22 7.82
CA PRO A 190 28.01 0.24 8.86
C PRO A 190 27.33 0.70 10.15
N ALA A 191 26.15 1.34 10.04
CA ALA A 191 25.38 1.81 11.19
C ALA A 191 24.83 0.64 12.01
N PHE A 192 24.26 -0.38 11.35
CA PHE A 192 23.75 -1.58 12.02
C PHE A 192 24.86 -2.41 12.67
N GLU A 193 26.02 -2.54 11.99
CA GLU A 193 27.17 -3.21 12.58
C GLU A 193 27.73 -2.46 13.80
N ALA A 194 27.77 -1.13 13.74
CA ALA A 194 28.16 -0.31 14.89
C ALA A 194 27.18 -0.46 16.07
N LEU A 195 25.88 -0.51 15.78
CA LEU A 195 24.84 -0.72 16.77
C LEU A 195 24.95 -2.09 17.42
N LEU A 196 25.10 -3.17 16.65
CA LEU A 196 25.29 -4.53 17.17
C LEU A 196 26.54 -4.62 18.06
N ARG A 197 27.67 -4.02 17.63
CA ARG A 197 28.88 -3.93 18.47
C ARG A 197 28.64 -3.16 19.76
N ALA A 198 27.82 -2.10 19.73
CA ALA A 198 27.45 -1.37 20.92
C ALA A 198 26.61 -2.23 21.86
N MET A 199 25.55 -2.86 21.36
CA MET A 199 24.70 -3.78 22.14
C MET A 199 25.52 -4.88 22.80
N GLU A 200 26.49 -5.47 22.09
CA GLU A 200 27.37 -6.51 22.64
C GLU A 200 28.17 -6.02 23.86
N ARG A 201 28.77 -4.83 23.76
CA ARG A 201 29.46 -4.19 24.91
C ARG A 201 28.52 -3.86 26.07
N HIS A 202 27.22 -3.87 25.82
CA HIS A 202 26.17 -3.38 26.71
C HIS A 202 25.20 -4.49 27.14
N GLY A 203 25.65 -5.75 27.20
CA GLY A 203 24.86 -6.89 27.70
C GLY A 203 24.33 -7.82 26.61
N GLY A 204 24.79 -7.67 25.37
CA GLY A 204 24.38 -8.50 24.24
C GLY A 204 23.07 -8.05 23.59
N ARG A 205 22.79 -8.60 22.40
CA ARG A 205 21.57 -8.28 21.62
C ARG A 205 20.28 -8.53 22.40
N GLN A 206 20.23 -9.56 23.24
CA GLN A 206 19.05 -9.94 24.02
C GLN A 206 18.74 -8.98 25.18
N SER A 207 19.67 -8.11 25.58
CA SER A 207 19.41 -7.07 26.60
C SER A 207 18.73 -5.82 26.03
N HIS A 208 18.31 -5.87 24.76
CA HIS A 208 17.75 -4.74 24.02
C HIS A 208 16.46 -5.14 23.32
N ILE A 209 15.51 -4.21 23.24
CA ILE A 209 14.34 -4.31 22.35
C ILE A 209 14.56 -3.35 21.20
N VAL A 210 14.60 -3.87 19.98
CA VAL A 210 14.89 -3.10 18.77
C VAL A 210 13.64 -3.00 17.90
N ILE A 211 13.13 -1.77 17.77
CA ILE A 211 12.00 -1.45 16.93
C ILE A 211 12.50 -1.03 15.56
N GLY A 212 12.00 -1.68 14.51
CA GLY A 212 12.24 -1.31 13.12
C GLY A 212 11.04 -0.60 12.50
N GLU A 213 11.29 0.04 11.36
CA GLU A 213 10.27 0.78 10.61
C GLU A 213 10.22 0.32 9.14
N THR A 214 9.13 0.66 8.44
CA THR A 214 8.95 0.33 7.04
C THR A 214 9.97 1.05 6.16
N GLY A 215 10.72 0.30 5.36
CA GLY A 215 11.76 0.81 4.46
C GLY A 215 12.79 -0.27 4.15
N CYS A 216 13.86 0.06 3.43
CA CYS A 216 14.93 -0.90 3.09
C CYS A 216 15.57 -1.54 4.33
N MET A 217 15.56 -0.83 5.47
CA MET A 217 16.09 -1.30 6.74
C MET A 217 15.48 -2.61 7.22
N VAL A 218 14.23 -2.94 6.85
CA VAL A 218 13.57 -4.19 7.31
C VAL A 218 14.38 -5.44 6.94
N ARG A 219 15.20 -5.36 5.90
CA ARG A 219 16.11 -6.44 5.48
C ARG A 219 17.25 -6.70 6.46
N ALA A 220 17.53 -5.78 7.38
CA ALA A 220 18.44 -6.00 8.50
C ALA A 220 17.91 -7.06 9.51
N ASN A 221 16.65 -7.49 9.37
CA ASN A 221 16.15 -8.63 10.14
C ASN A 221 16.59 -10.00 9.63
N LEU A 222 17.33 -10.05 8.52
CA LEU A 222 17.87 -11.29 7.99
C LEU A 222 19.30 -11.49 8.46
N ALA A 223 19.77 -12.74 8.38
CA ALA A 223 21.16 -13.07 8.64
C ALA A 223 22.10 -12.21 7.76
N PRO A 224 23.22 -11.71 8.30
CA PRO A 224 23.75 -11.99 9.64
C PRO A 224 23.30 -11.01 10.74
N MET A 225 22.42 -10.05 10.45
CA MET A 225 22.12 -8.95 11.39
C MET A 225 21.01 -9.29 12.38
N GLU A 226 19.92 -9.91 11.93
CA GLU A 226 18.77 -10.35 12.75
C GLU A 226 18.34 -9.29 13.78
N LEU A 227 18.17 -8.05 13.30
CA LEU A 227 18.27 -6.87 14.15
C LEU A 227 17.00 -6.53 14.94
N PHE A 228 15.78 -6.78 14.45
CA PHE A 228 14.56 -6.22 15.04
C PHE A 228 13.77 -7.24 15.87
N ASP A 229 13.13 -6.75 16.94
CA ASP A 229 12.14 -7.49 17.73
C ASP A 229 10.71 -7.10 17.33
N VAL A 230 10.50 -5.82 16.98
CA VAL A 230 9.17 -5.27 16.71
C VAL A 230 9.19 -4.42 15.44
N LYS A 231 8.24 -4.66 14.53
CA LYS A 231 7.98 -3.81 13.36
C LYS A 231 6.53 -3.92 12.94
N TYR A 232 5.81 -2.80 12.80
CA TYR A 232 4.40 -2.78 12.37
C TYR A 232 4.20 -1.95 11.09
N SER A 233 3.56 -0.79 11.20
CA SER A 233 3.20 0.09 10.08
C SER A 233 4.10 1.31 10.02
N LEU A 234 4.17 1.92 8.85
CA LEU A 234 4.90 3.18 8.65
C LEU A 234 4.46 4.22 9.69
N GLY A 235 5.41 4.70 10.49
CA GLY A 235 5.18 5.75 11.49
C GLY A 235 4.81 5.24 12.87
N SER A 236 4.75 3.92 13.08
CA SER A 236 4.46 3.32 14.38
C SER A 236 5.70 3.19 15.28
N GLY A 237 6.91 3.16 14.70
CA GLY A 237 8.14 2.77 15.39
C GLY A 237 8.42 3.56 16.66
N LEU A 238 8.32 4.90 16.61
CA LEU A 238 8.58 5.74 17.80
C LEU A 238 7.49 5.62 18.86
N GLY A 239 6.21 5.56 18.47
CA GLY A 239 5.13 5.38 19.44
C GLY A 239 5.25 4.05 20.19
N LEU A 240 5.59 2.97 19.48
CA LEU A 240 5.86 1.66 20.07
C LEU A 240 7.09 1.70 20.97
N GLY A 241 8.19 2.29 20.50
CA GLY A 241 9.41 2.43 21.28
C GLY A 241 9.19 3.19 22.59
N MET A 242 8.43 4.29 22.56
CA MET A 242 8.09 5.02 23.78
C MET A 242 7.24 4.19 24.75
N GLY A 243 6.23 3.47 24.23
CA GLY A 243 5.41 2.59 25.05
C GLY A 243 6.24 1.52 25.75
N LEU A 244 7.10 0.84 24.99
CA LEU A 244 8.00 -0.19 25.50
C LEU A 244 9.01 0.38 26.50
N ALA A 245 9.59 1.55 26.23
CA ALA A 245 10.54 2.19 27.14
C ALA A 245 9.90 2.67 28.46
N ALA A 246 8.59 2.94 28.44
CA ALA A 246 7.84 3.29 29.64
C ALA A 246 7.37 2.06 30.44
N SER A 247 7.17 0.90 29.79
CA SER A 247 6.58 -0.28 30.42
C SER A 247 7.58 -1.40 30.75
N ASP A 248 8.68 -1.51 30.01
CA ASP A 248 9.70 -2.54 30.17
C ASP A 248 10.89 -2.00 30.94
N SER A 249 11.20 -2.62 32.08
CA SER A 249 12.33 -2.24 32.94
C SER A 249 13.56 -3.12 32.79
N GLU A 250 13.47 -4.18 31.98
CA GLU A 250 14.52 -5.20 31.85
C GLU A 250 15.44 -4.90 30.65
N HIS A 251 14.88 -4.32 29.59
CA HIS A 251 15.56 -4.13 28.31
C HIS A 251 15.79 -2.66 27.99
N ARG A 252 16.87 -2.40 27.25
CA ARG A 252 17.11 -1.07 26.66
C ARG A 252 16.40 -0.96 25.31
N VAL A 253 15.60 0.07 25.15
CA VAL A 253 14.80 0.24 23.93
C VAL A 253 15.58 1.02 22.87
N VAL A 254 15.61 0.50 21.64
CA VAL A 254 16.22 1.15 20.48
C VAL A 254 15.19 1.26 19.35
N ALA A 255 14.84 2.48 18.95
CA ALA A 255 13.97 2.73 17.80
C ALA A 255 14.81 3.16 16.59
N LEU A 256 14.78 2.33 15.54
CA LEU A 256 15.41 2.61 14.27
C LEU A 256 14.36 3.13 13.29
N VAL A 257 14.52 4.35 12.80
CA VAL A 257 13.58 5.01 11.89
C VAL A 257 14.32 5.57 10.68
N GLY A 258 13.76 5.41 9.48
CA GLY A 258 14.26 6.12 8.30
C GLY A 258 13.83 7.59 8.31
N ASP A 259 14.61 8.46 7.67
CA ASP A 259 14.32 9.89 7.43
C ASP A 259 12.85 10.14 7.03
N SER A 260 12.35 9.42 6.03
CA SER A 260 11.01 9.57 5.49
C SER A 260 9.95 9.27 6.56
N SER A 261 10.10 8.19 7.31
CA SER A 261 9.18 7.84 8.40
C SER A 261 9.24 8.83 9.57
N PHE A 262 10.44 9.33 9.85
CA PHE A 262 10.69 10.29 10.92
C PHE A 262 10.00 11.62 10.61
N PHE A 263 10.22 12.17 9.42
CA PHE A 263 9.61 13.43 9.01
C PHE A 263 8.14 13.31 8.63
N HIS A 264 7.66 12.13 8.22
CA HIS A 264 6.24 11.88 7.94
C HIS A 264 5.40 11.97 9.22
N THR A 265 5.78 11.22 10.26
CA THR A 265 4.97 11.11 11.50
C THR A 265 5.80 10.99 12.77
N GLY A 266 6.99 10.40 12.70
CA GLY A 266 7.79 10.07 13.88
C GLY A 266 8.21 11.28 14.72
N ILE A 267 8.55 12.39 14.07
CA ILE A 267 9.04 13.61 14.72
C ILE A 267 8.04 14.18 15.74
N ASN A 268 6.74 13.94 15.54
CA ASN A 268 5.70 14.40 16.46
C ASN A 268 5.77 13.73 17.84
N ALA A 269 6.42 12.56 17.94
CA ALA A 269 6.57 11.82 19.20
C ALA A 269 7.76 12.34 20.04
N MET A 270 8.75 12.99 19.42
CA MET A 270 10.00 13.39 20.07
C MET A 270 9.83 14.37 21.24
N PRO A 271 8.95 15.40 21.19
CA PRO A 271 8.75 16.29 22.34
C PRO A 271 8.28 15.54 23.59
N LEU A 272 7.37 14.57 23.41
CA LEU A 272 6.87 13.76 24.52
C LEU A 272 7.94 12.79 25.04
N ALA A 273 8.69 12.14 24.14
CA ALA A 273 9.80 11.27 24.53
C ALA A 273 10.85 12.02 25.37
N ALA A 274 11.20 13.25 24.97
CA ALA A 274 12.13 14.11 25.70
C ALA A 274 11.55 14.60 27.04
N GLN A 275 10.27 14.97 27.06
CA GLN A 275 9.61 15.43 28.29
C GLN A 275 9.52 14.32 29.36
N LEU A 276 9.31 13.08 28.93
CA LEU A 276 9.21 11.92 29.81
C LEU A 276 10.56 11.32 30.19
N ASP A 277 11.66 11.80 29.59
CA ASP A 277 13.02 11.28 29.76
C ASP A 277 13.09 9.74 29.65
N LEU A 278 12.39 9.21 28.64
CA LEU A 278 12.27 7.77 28.47
C LEU A 278 13.64 7.15 28.16
N PRO A 279 14.00 6.01 28.77
CA PRO A 279 15.30 5.35 28.58
C PRO A 279 15.36 4.60 27.24
N MET A 280 15.36 5.36 26.13
CA MET A 280 15.39 4.83 24.77
C MET A 280 16.42 5.54 23.90
N LEU A 281 16.99 4.80 22.96
CA LEU A 281 17.82 5.33 21.88
C LEU A 281 17.00 5.44 20.61
N VAL A 282 16.95 6.62 20.01
CA VAL A 282 16.39 6.82 18.67
C VAL A 282 17.52 7.00 17.69
N VAL A 283 17.56 6.18 16.64
CA VAL A 283 18.51 6.31 15.53
C VAL A 283 17.72 6.63 14.27
N VAL A 284 17.96 7.82 13.72
CA VAL A 284 17.42 8.22 12.42
C VAL A 284 18.44 7.82 11.35
N LEU A 285 18.01 6.99 10.40
CA LEU A 285 18.77 6.60 9.23
C LEU A 285 18.42 7.56 8.09
N ASP A 286 19.33 8.49 7.82
CA ASP A 286 19.27 9.47 6.72
C ASP A 286 20.17 9.00 5.57
#